data_AF-A0A718HCM1-F1
#
_entry.id   AF-A0A718HCM1-F1
#
_cell.length_a   1.000
_cell.length_b   1.000
_cell.length_c   1.000
_cell.angle_alpha   90.00
_cell.angle_beta   90.00
_cell.angle_gamma   90.00
#
_symmetry.space_group_name_H-M   'P 1'
#
loop_
_entity.id
_entity.type
_entity.pdbx_description
1 polymer ?
#
loop_
_entity_poly.entity_id
_entity_poly.type
_entity_poly.pdbx_seq_one_letter_code
_entity_poly.pdbx_strand_id
1 'polypeptide(L)'
;FAVRYLMTGSFAPIGAALFGFLYAPLVITGVHQTTLAIDMQMVQSMGGTPVWPLIALSNIAQASAVVGIIISSRKHNEREISVPAAISAYLGVAEPAMYSINIKYRFPMLCAMIGSGLAGLLCGLNGVMANGIGVGGLPGILSIQPTYWQVFAMAMVIAIVIPVILTTFIYQRKHRQGTLQIV
;
A
#
# COMPACT_ATOMS: atom_id res chain seq x y z
N PHE A 1 -10.39 -16.57 15.85
CA PHE A 1 -10.84 -17.69 15.00
C PHE A 1 -11.12 -17.24 13.55
N ALA A 2 -11.94 -16.20 13.33
CA ALA A 2 -12.28 -15.70 11.98
C ALA A 2 -11.08 -15.20 11.15
N VAL A 3 -10.18 -14.39 11.74
CA VAL A 3 -8.99 -13.84 11.04
C VAL A 3 -8.04 -14.94 10.58
N ARG A 4 -7.82 -15.97 11.40
CA ARG A 4 -6.99 -17.12 11.03
C ARG A 4 -7.60 -17.87 9.84
N TYR A 5 -8.90 -18.13 9.84
CA TYR A 5 -9.57 -18.78 8.70
C TYR A 5 -9.54 -17.93 7.41
N LEU A 6 -9.69 -16.60 7.56
CA LEU A 6 -9.65 -15.63 6.46
C LEU A 6 -8.25 -15.34 5.91
N MET A 7 -7.18 -15.67 6.64
CA MET A 7 -5.80 -15.40 6.23
C MET A 7 -4.94 -16.67 6.05
N THR A 8 -5.44 -17.84 6.45
CA THR A 8 -4.71 -19.12 6.37
C THR A 8 -5.54 -20.29 5.83
N GLY A 9 -6.85 -20.10 5.58
CA GLY A 9 -7.72 -21.08 4.91
C GLY A 9 -7.86 -20.82 3.41
N SER A 10 -8.79 -21.51 2.73
CA SER A 10 -9.05 -21.36 1.29
C SER A 10 -9.46 -19.95 0.85
N PHE A 11 -9.84 -19.08 1.80
CA PHE A 11 -10.20 -17.67 1.57
C PHE A 11 -9.05 -16.69 1.85
N ALA A 12 -7.87 -17.16 2.26
CA ALA A 12 -6.65 -16.36 2.48
C ALA A 12 -6.35 -15.34 1.38
N PRO A 13 -6.46 -15.68 0.08
CA PRO A 13 -6.20 -14.74 -1.01
C PRO A 13 -7.19 -13.57 -1.04
N ILE A 14 -8.47 -13.87 -0.80
CA ILE A 14 -9.56 -12.88 -0.83
C ILE A 14 -9.47 -11.98 0.41
N GLY A 15 -9.18 -12.56 1.58
CA GLY A 15 -8.96 -11.81 2.81
C GLY A 15 -7.77 -10.86 2.70
N ALA A 16 -6.65 -11.32 2.14
CA ALA A 16 -5.47 -10.50 1.94
C ALA A 16 -5.69 -9.37 0.91
N ALA A 17 -6.39 -9.66 -0.19
CA ALA A 17 -6.75 -8.66 -1.20
C ALA A 17 -7.70 -7.59 -0.64
N LEU A 18 -8.74 -8.00 0.09
CA LEU A 18 -9.70 -7.09 0.73
C LEU A 18 -9.02 -6.25 1.81
N PHE A 19 -8.18 -6.86 2.64
CA PHE A 19 -7.42 -6.14 3.66
C PHE A 19 -6.47 -5.13 3.02
N GLY A 20 -5.67 -5.52 2.02
CA GLY A 20 -4.78 -4.60 1.30
C GLY A 20 -5.53 -3.43 0.64
N PHE A 21 -6.73 -3.67 0.09
CA PHE A 21 -7.57 -2.63 -0.49
C PHE A 21 -8.15 -1.68 0.58
N LEU A 22 -8.65 -2.22 1.69
CA LEU A 22 -9.34 -1.45 2.74
C LEU A 22 -8.39 -0.86 3.80
N TYR A 23 -7.11 -1.21 3.78
CA TYR A 23 -6.14 -0.72 4.78
C TYR A 23 -5.99 0.80 4.74
N ALA A 24 -5.96 1.41 3.56
CA ALA A 24 -5.82 2.87 3.44
C ALA A 24 -6.95 3.63 4.19
N PRO A 25 -8.24 3.31 4.02
CA PRO A 25 -9.30 3.85 4.88
C PRO A 25 -9.06 3.65 6.39
N LEU A 26 -8.53 2.50 6.81
CA LEU A 26 -8.21 2.25 8.23
C LEU A 26 -7.06 3.13 8.76
N VAL A 27 -6.12 3.50 7.89
CA VAL A 27 -5.06 4.46 8.22
C VAL A 27 -5.67 5.83 8.51
N ILE A 28 -6.62 6.26 7.69
CA ILE A 28 -7.29 7.56 7.84
C ILE A 28 -8.08 7.63 9.15
N THR A 29 -8.74 6.55 9.55
CA THR A 29 -9.52 6.51 10.80
C THR A 29 -8.65 6.27 12.04
N GLY A 30 -7.35 6.01 11.89
CA GLY A 30 -6.44 5.68 12.99
C GLY A 30 -6.58 4.25 13.55
N VAL A 31 -7.62 3.50 13.13
CA VAL A 31 -7.90 2.15 13.62
C VAL A 31 -6.81 1.15 13.21
N HIS A 32 -6.00 1.46 12.20
CA HIS A 32 -4.86 0.63 11.78
C HIS A 32 -3.88 0.31 12.93
N GLN A 33 -3.77 1.15 13.98
CA GLN A 33 -2.93 0.85 15.15
C GLN A 33 -3.35 -0.45 15.86
N THR A 34 -4.64 -0.82 15.77
CA THR A 34 -5.15 -2.09 16.31
C THR A 34 -4.62 -3.31 15.57
N THR A 35 -4.15 -3.17 14.32
CA THR A 35 -3.59 -4.30 13.55
C THR A 35 -2.24 -4.73 14.10
N LEU A 36 -1.50 -3.85 14.77
CA LEU A 36 -0.23 -4.20 15.43
C LEU A 36 -0.44 -5.23 16.55
N ALA A 37 -1.53 -5.12 17.32
CA ALA A 37 -1.88 -6.11 18.33
C ALA A 37 -2.19 -7.47 17.70
N ILE A 38 -2.85 -7.46 16.54
CA ILE A 38 -3.16 -8.66 15.75
C ILE A 38 -1.87 -9.29 15.21
N ASP A 39 -0.94 -8.48 14.67
CA ASP A 39 0.37 -8.92 14.20
C ASP A 39 1.16 -9.61 15.32
N MET A 40 1.23 -9.00 16.51
CA MET A 40 1.92 -9.60 17.66
C MET A 40 1.32 -10.93 18.10
N GLN A 41 0.00 -11.03 18.14
CA GLN A 41 -0.69 -12.29 18.47
C GLN A 41 -0.39 -13.38 17.45
N MET A 42 -0.35 -13.04 16.15
CA MET A 42 -0.03 -14.01 15.09
C MET A 42 1.42 -14.45 15.14
N VAL A 43 2.36 -13.54 15.35
CA VAL A 43 3.79 -13.89 15.51
C VAL A 43 3.97 -14.89 16.66
N GLN A 44 3.34 -14.67 17.81
CA GLN A 44 3.44 -15.57 18.96
C GLN A 44 2.81 -16.96 18.72
N SER A 45 1.73 -17.02 17.95
CA SER A 45 0.96 -18.27 17.75
C SER A 45 1.36 -19.06 16.51
N MET A 46 1.94 -18.41 15.49
CA MET A 46 2.24 -18.99 14.19
C MET A 46 3.70 -18.84 13.76
N GLY A 47 4.54 -18.13 14.53
CA GLY A 47 5.94 -17.86 14.17
C GLY A 47 6.11 -16.78 13.08
N GLY A 48 5.03 -16.07 12.75
CA GLY A 48 5.03 -14.99 11.77
C GLY A 48 3.65 -14.37 11.59
N THR A 49 3.56 -13.32 10.78
CA THR A 49 2.29 -12.63 10.50
C THR A 49 2.09 -12.37 9.00
N PRO A 50 0.91 -12.69 8.45
CA PRO A 50 0.53 -12.37 7.07
C PRO A 50 -0.04 -10.95 6.92
N VAL A 51 -0.25 -10.21 8.01
CA VAL A 51 -0.82 -8.85 7.97
C VAL A 51 0.25 -7.81 7.64
N TRP A 52 1.40 -7.87 8.32
CA TRP A 52 2.52 -6.94 8.08
C TRP A 52 2.95 -6.77 6.61
N PRO A 53 3.08 -7.85 5.79
CA PRO A 53 3.39 -7.70 4.37
C PRO A 53 2.37 -6.83 3.63
N LEU A 54 1.08 -6.95 3.96
CA LEU A 54 -0.01 -6.19 3.32
C LEU A 54 0.05 -4.71 3.71
N ILE A 55 0.40 -4.42 4.96
CA ILE A 55 0.61 -3.05 5.45
C ILE A 55 1.75 -2.39 4.67
N ALA A 56 2.88 -3.08 4.53
CA ALA A 56 4.03 -2.58 3.79
C ALA A 56 3.68 -2.29 2.32
N LEU A 57 2.97 -3.21 1.67
CA LEU A 57 2.50 -3.04 0.29
C LEU A 57 1.52 -1.88 0.14
N SER A 58 0.62 -1.67 1.10
CA SER A 58 -0.28 -0.52 1.07
C SER A 58 0.47 0.81 1.13
N ASN A 59 1.46 0.93 2.01
CA ASN A 59 2.27 2.15 2.12
C ASN A 59 3.06 2.43 0.84
N ILE A 60 3.68 1.39 0.27
CA ILE A 60 4.36 1.46 -1.04
C ILE A 60 3.37 1.92 -2.12
N ALA A 61 2.15 1.38 -2.14
CA ALA A 61 1.13 1.76 -3.11
C ALA A 61 0.67 3.21 -2.95
N GLN A 62 0.53 3.71 -1.72
CA GLN A 62 0.20 5.11 -1.46
C GLN A 62 1.31 6.05 -1.96
N ALA A 63 2.57 5.73 -1.70
CA ALA A 63 3.72 6.46 -2.22
C ALA A 63 3.73 6.47 -3.75
N SER A 64 3.46 5.31 -4.35
CA SER A 64 3.46 5.10 -5.80
C SER A 64 2.36 5.89 -6.52
N ALA A 65 1.19 6.03 -5.91
CA ALA A 65 0.16 6.93 -6.41
C ALA A 65 0.62 8.40 -6.38
N VAL A 66 1.29 8.85 -5.30
CA VAL A 66 1.86 10.21 -5.26
C VAL A 66 2.95 10.39 -6.33
N VAL A 67 3.77 9.39 -6.59
CA VAL A 67 4.73 9.42 -7.70
C VAL A 67 4.03 9.60 -9.05
N GLY A 68 2.89 8.94 -9.27
CA GLY A 68 2.07 9.16 -10.46
C GLY A 68 1.61 10.62 -10.61
N ILE A 69 1.29 11.30 -9.51
CA ILE A 69 1.01 12.75 -9.49
C ILE A 69 2.27 13.56 -9.80
N ILE A 70 3.41 13.27 -9.17
CA ILE A 70 4.69 13.97 -9.39
C ILE A 70 5.11 13.93 -10.87
N ILE A 71 4.91 12.78 -11.53
CA ILE A 71 5.25 12.60 -12.94
C ILE A 71 4.30 13.41 -13.85
N SER A 72 3.02 13.52 -13.47
CA SER A 72 1.98 14.10 -14.33
C SER A 72 1.78 15.61 -14.13
N SER A 73 1.98 16.10 -12.92
CA SER A 73 1.78 17.48 -12.50
C SER A 73 3.03 18.32 -12.76
N ARG A 74 2.86 19.56 -13.25
CA ARG A 74 3.97 20.51 -13.46
C ARG A 74 3.94 21.68 -12.47
N LYS A 75 3.09 21.62 -11.46
CA LYS A 75 2.94 22.66 -10.44
C LYS A 75 4.10 22.63 -9.45
N HIS A 76 4.82 23.75 -9.33
CA HIS A 76 5.96 23.86 -8.41
C HIS A 76 5.55 23.60 -6.96
N ASN A 77 4.50 24.28 -6.49
CA ASN A 77 3.99 24.16 -5.12
C ASN A 77 3.52 22.73 -4.78
N GLU A 78 3.02 21.98 -5.77
CA GLU A 78 2.62 20.60 -5.53
C GLU A 78 3.82 19.67 -5.41
N ARG A 79 4.87 19.92 -6.19
CA ARG A 79 6.09 19.12 -6.17
C ARG A 79 6.85 19.26 -4.86
N GLU A 80 6.89 20.47 -4.30
CA GLU A 80 7.50 20.75 -2.98
C GLU A 80 6.89 19.92 -1.85
N ILE A 81 5.60 19.60 -1.93
CA ILE A 81 4.89 18.82 -0.91
C ILE A 81 4.88 17.33 -1.26
N SER A 82 4.62 16.98 -2.52
CA SER A 82 4.43 15.60 -2.96
C SER A 82 5.72 14.77 -2.92
N VAL A 83 6.88 15.34 -3.27
CA VAL A 83 8.17 14.62 -3.24
C VAL A 83 8.55 14.15 -1.83
N PRO A 84 8.64 15.03 -0.81
CA PRO A 84 8.96 14.58 0.54
C PRO A 84 7.88 13.65 1.11
N ALA A 85 6.60 13.87 0.77
CA ALA A 85 5.51 12.99 1.18
C ALA A 85 5.64 11.57 0.59
N ALA A 86 6.02 11.45 -0.69
CA ALA A 86 6.25 10.16 -1.34
C ALA A 86 7.45 9.42 -0.72
N ILE A 87 8.54 10.13 -0.42
CA ILE A 87 9.71 9.55 0.27
C ILE A 87 9.31 9.01 1.65
N SER A 88 8.58 9.82 2.43
CA SER A 88 8.08 9.42 3.75
C SER A 88 7.21 8.15 3.67
N ALA A 89 6.32 8.08 2.68
CA ALA A 89 5.46 6.91 2.46
C ALA A 89 6.26 5.67 2.04
N TYR A 90 7.28 5.81 1.19
CA TYR A 90 8.18 4.71 0.87
C TYR A 90 9.05 4.26 2.04
N LEU A 91 9.23 5.07 3.08
CA LEU A 91 9.89 4.67 4.32
C LEU A 91 8.91 4.08 5.34
N GLY A 92 7.62 4.01 5.01
CA GLY A 92 6.59 3.36 5.83
C GLY A 92 5.67 4.32 6.58
N VAL A 93 5.80 5.63 6.38
CA VAL A 93 4.93 6.64 6.96
C VAL A 93 4.06 7.23 5.85
N ALA A 94 2.90 6.62 5.61
CA ALA A 94 2.03 6.98 4.49
C ALA A 94 1.15 8.22 4.72
N GLU A 95 1.01 8.69 5.97
CA GLU A 95 0.11 9.77 6.35
C GLU A 95 0.37 11.07 5.57
N PRO A 96 1.62 11.55 5.43
CA PRO A 96 1.90 12.75 4.65
C PRO A 96 1.43 12.60 3.20
N ALA A 97 1.70 11.47 2.54
CA ALA A 97 1.27 11.20 1.17
C ALA A 97 -0.26 11.16 1.02
N MET A 98 -0.92 10.50 1.98
CA MET A 98 -2.36 10.34 1.97
C MET A 98 -3.10 11.67 2.13
N TYR A 99 -2.73 12.45 3.15
CA TYR A 99 -3.41 13.71 3.46
C TYR A 99 -3.04 14.85 2.51
N SER A 100 -1.78 14.93 2.06
CA SER A 100 -1.35 16.04 1.21
C SER A 100 -1.79 15.91 -0.26
N ILE A 101 -1.83 14.68 -0.79
CA ILE A 101 -2.04 14.43 -2.22
C ILE A 101 -3.20 13.46 -2.49
N ASN A 102 -3.17 12.25 -1.92
CA ASN A 102 -4.07 11.19 -2.37
C ASN A 102 -5.55 11.50 -2.06
N ILE A 103 -5.83 12.06 -0.87
CA ILE A 103 -7.19 12.48 -0.47
C ILE A 103 -7.59 13.78 -1.19
N LYS A 104 -6.65 14.73 -1.34
CA LYS A 104 -6.89 16.00 -2.05
C LYS A 104 -7.48 15.76 -3.44
N TYR A 105 -6.93 14.80 -4.18
CA TYR A 105 -7.40 14.44 -5.52
C TYR A 105 -8.41 13.27 -5.55
N ARG A 106 -8.55 12.53 -4.44
CA ARG A 106 -9.38 11.33 -4.23
C ARG A 106 -9.04 10.12 -5.11
N PHE A 107 -8.83 10.31 -6.40
CA PHE A 107 -8.54 9.23 -7.33
C PHE A 107 -7.17 8.56 -7.11
N PRO A 108 -6.09 9.24 -6.69
CA PRO A 108 -4.81 8.56 -6.45
C PRO A 108 -4.92 7.58 -5.28
N MET A 109 -5.73 7.91 -4.27
CA MET A 109 -6.02 7.00 -3.15
C MET A 109 -6.65 5.70 -3.65
N LEU A 110 -7.64 5.77 -4.54
CA LEU A 110 -8.26 4.57 -5.12
C LEU A 110 -7.28 3.79 -5.99
N CYS A 111 -6.41 4.46 -6.75
CA CYS A 111 -5.37 3.80 -7.55
C CYS A 111 -4.40 3.01 -6.66
N ALA A 112 -3.97 3.61 -5.54
CA ALA A 112 -3.15 2.95 -4.54
C ALA A 112 -3.86 1.74 -3.91
N MET A 113 -5.14 1.88 -3.54
CA MET A 113 -5.93 0.79 -2.98
C MET A 113 -6.05 -0.40 -3.94
N ILE A 114 -6.24 -0.15 -5.24
CA ILE A 114 -6.27 -1.20 -6.27
C ILE A 114 -4.92 -1.91 -6.36
N GLY A 115 -3.81 -1.17 -6.42
CA GLY A 115 -2.46 -1.76 -6.48
C GLY A 115 -2.14 -2.57 -5.22
N SER A 116 -2.48 -2.05 -4.05
CA SER A 116 -2.32 -2.73 -2.75
C SER A 116 -3.17 -4.01 -2.66
N GLY A 117 -4.42 -3.97 -3.14
CA GLY A 117 -5.29 -5.14 -3.17
C GLY A 117 -4.78 -6.25 -4.09
N LEU A 118 -4.24 -5.90 -5.27
CA LEU A 118 -3.65 -6.87 -6.20
C LEU A 118 -2.33 -7.44 -5.68
N ALA A 119 -1.48 -6.60 -5.08
CA ALA A 119 -0.26 -7.06 -4.43
C ALA A 119 -0.58 -7.96 -3.22
N GLY A 120 -1.61 -7.60 -2.45
CA GLY A 120 -2.11 -8.38 -1.32
C GLY A 120 -2.71 -9.72 -1.75
N LEU A 121 -3.40 -9.78 -2.89
CA LEU A 121 -3.87 -11.04 -3.48
C LEU A 121 -2.70 -11.99 -3.76
N LEU A 122 -1.61 -11.48 -4.36
CA LEU A 122 -0.42 -12.30 -4.64
C LEU A 122 0.22 -12.83 -3.35
N CYS A 123 0.31 -11.98 -2.32
CA CYS A 123 0.80 -12.39 -1.00
C CYS A 123 -0.10 -13.44 -0.34
N GLY A 124 -1.42 -13.27 -0.41
CA GLY A 124 -2.39 -14.22 0.14
C GLY A 124 -2.41 -15.57 -0.59
N LEU A 125 -2.21 -15.59 -1.92
CA LEU A 125 -2.10 -16.83 -2.71
C LEU A 125 -0.87 -17.67 -2.34
N ASN A 126 0.23 -17.01 -1.98
CA ASN A 126 1.50 -17.67 -1.66
C ASN A 126 1.74 -17.81 -0.16
N GLY A 127 0.79 -17.38 0.68
CA GLY A 127 0.92 -17.42 2.13
C GLY A 127 2.13 -16.64 2.67
N VAL A 128 2.42 -15.47 2.09
CA VAL A 128 3.59 -14.67 2.46
C VAL A 128 3.49 -14.23 3.93
N MET A 129 4.54 -14.51 4.70
CA MET A 129 4.63 -14.16 6.12
C MET A 129 5.83 -13.27 6.43
N ALA A 130 5.63 -12.34 7.35
CA ALA A 130 6.69 -11.58 8.00
C ALA A 130 7.15 -12.27 9.29
N ASN A 131 8.43 -12.11 9.63
CA ASN A 131 8.99 -12.56 10.93
C ASN A 131 8.36 -11.78 12.10
N GLY A 132 7.93 -10.54 11.85
CA GLY A 132 7.26 -9.70 12.83
C GLY A 132 7.02 -8.29 12.30
N ILE A 133 6.65 -7.41 13.22
CA ILE A 133 6.49 -5.97 12.96
C ILE A 133 7.87 -5.38 12.69
N GLY A 134 8.02 -4.65 11.59
CA GLY A 134 9.30 -4.08 11.17
C GLY A 134 9.14 -2.77 10.42
N VAL A 135 9.82 -2.60 9.29
CA VAL A 135 9.67 -1.38 8.46
C VAL A 135 8.48 -1.56 7.53
N GLY A 136 7.58 -0.57 7.49
CA GLY A 136 6.36 -0.62 6.69
C GLY A 136 6.50 -0.04 5.28
N GLY A 137 7.70 0.09 4.73
CA GLY A 137 7.98 0.74 3.45
C GLY A 137 8.72 -0.16 2.46
N LEU A 138 9.47 0.42 1.51
CA LEU A 138 10.36 -0.31 0.60
C LEU A 138 11.36 -1.21 1.36
N PRO A 139 11.96 -0.79 2.50
CA PRO A 139 12.81 -1.68 3.28
C PRO A 139 12.05 -2.81 3.99
N GLY A 140 10.72 -2.82 3.91
CA GLY A 140 9.86 -3.81 4.58
C GLY A 140 10.07 -5.24 4.09
N ILE A 141 10.68 -5.44 2.92
CA ILE A 141 11.14 -6.76 2.47
C ILE A 141 12.06 -7.44 3.50
N LEU A 142 12.84 -6.67 4.25
CA LEU A 142 13.75 -7.17 5.28
C LEU A 142 13.00 -7.74 6.50
N SER A 143 11.73 -7.37 6.68
CA SER A 143 10.86 -7.91 7.73
C SER A 143 10.16 -9.21 7.28
N ILE A 144 10.19 -9.53 5.98
CA ILE A 144 9.60 -10.73 5.39
C ILE A 144 10.53 -11.93 5.60
N GLN A 145 9.94 -13.11 5.84
CA GLN A 145 10.74 -14.34 5.90
C GLN A 145 11.48 -14.55 4.56
N PRO A 146 12.78 -14.87 4.57
CA PRO A 146 13.60 -14.96 3.36
C PRO A 146 13.02 -15.85 2.25
N THR A 147 12.33 -16.94 2.63
CA THR A 147 11.65 -17.86 1.70
C THR A 147 10.64 -17.16 0.79
N TYR A 148 10.03 -16.07 1.23
CA TYR A 148 9.01 -15.34 0.47
C TYR A 148 9.53 -14.07 -0.23
N TRP A 149 10.83 -13.75 -0.15
CA TRP A 149 11.38 -12.52 -0.72
C TRP A 149 11.10 -12.34 -2.21
N GLN A 150 11.18 -13.42 -2.99
CA GLN A 150 10.89 -13.36 -4.43
C GLN A 150 9.44 -12.97 -4.70
N VAL A 151 8.49 -13.63 -4.03
CA VAL A 151 7.06 -13.34 -4.19
C VAL A 151 6.72 -11.94 -3.68
N PHE A 152 7.30 -11.54 -2.54
CA PHE A 152 7.09 -10.20 -2.00
C PHE A 152 7.67 -9.12 -2.91
N ALA A 153 8.85 -9.34 -3.51
CA ALA A 153 9.41 -8.41 -4.50
C ALA A 153 8.49 -8.26 -5.72
N MET A 154 7.90 -9.34 -6.21
CA MET A 154 6.87 -9.26 -7.27
C MET A 154 5.64 -8.46 -6.81
N ALA A 155 5.18 -8.67 -5.57
CA ALA A 155 4.08 -7.91 -5.00
C ALA A 155 4.42 -6.41 -4.87
N MET A 156 5.66 -6.07 -4.50
CA MET A 156 6.14 -4.68 -4.46
C MET A 156 6.12 -4.07 -5.87
N VAL A 157 6.54 -4.79 -6.90
CA VAL A 157 6.47 -4.31 -8.30
C VAL A 157 5.01 -4.02 -8.68
N ILE A 158 4.07 -4.88 -8.32
CA ILE A 158 2.62 -4.63 -8.54
C ILE A 158 2.17 -3.37 -7.80
N ALA A 159 2.52 -3.25 -6.51
CA ALA A 159 2.17 -2.11 -5.68
C ALA A 159 2.82 -0.79 -6.15
N ILE A 160 3.88 -0.85 -6.95
CA ILE A 160 4.51 0.34 -7.55
C ILE A 160 3.91 0.65 -8.91
N VAL A 161 3.95 -0.32 -9.83
CA VAL A 161 3.64 -0.11 -11.24
C VAL A 161 2.16 0.19 -11.44
N ILE A 162 1.26 -0.54 -10.78
CA ILE A 162 -0.18 -0.34 -10.97
C ILE A 162 -0.63 1.04 -10.49
N PRO A 163 -0.34 1.49 -9.26
CA PRO A 163 -0.73 2.82 -8.81
C PRO A 163 -0.11 3.95 -9.62
N VAL A 164 1.17 3.84 -10.02
CA VAL A 164 1.81 4.85 -10.87
C VAL A 164 1.07 4.96 -12.21
N ILE A 165 0.88 3.84 -12.92
CA ILE A 165 0.23 3.84 -14.24
C ILE A 165 -1.21 4.36 -14.14
N LEU A 166 -2.01 3.83 -13.21
CA LEU A 166 -3.40 4.23 -13.05
C LEU A 166 -3.53 5.71 -12.69
N THR A 167 -2.69 6.19 -11.76
CA THR A 167 -2.74 7.59 -11.33
C THR A 167 -2.34 8.51 -12.48
N THR A 168 -1.25 8.21 -13.20
CA THR A 168 -0.83 9.01 -14.35
C THR A 168 -1.88 9.02 -15.45
N PHE A 169 -2.47 7.87 -15.78
CA PHE A 169 -3.52 7.78 -16.81
C PHE A 169 -4.78 8.56 -16.44
N ILE A 170 -5.28 8.42 -15.21
CA ILE A 170 -6.48 9.13 -14.75
C ILE A 170 -6.22 10.64 -14.65
N TYR A 171 -5.03 11.04 -14.17
CA TYR A 171 -4.64 12.45 -14.10
C TYR A 171 -4.64 13.08 -15.50
N GLN A 172 -4.00 12.44 -16.48
CA GLN A 172 -3.98 12.92 -17.87
C GLN A 172 -5.39 13.00 -18.47
N ARG A 173 -6.25 12.01 -18.21
CA ARG A 173 -7.64 12.01 -18.68
C ARG A 173 -8.42 13.19 -18.09
N LYS A 174 -8.30 13.42 -16.78
CA LYS A 174 -8.97 14.54 -16.10
C LYS A 174 -8.47 15.91 -16.57
N HIS A 175 -7.18 16.01 -16.90
CA HIS A 175 -6.62 17.21 -17.53
C HIS A 175 -7.21 17.45 -18.92
N ARG A 176 -7.28 16.42 -19.78
CA ARG A 176 -7.91 16.54 -21.13
C ARG A 176 -9.38 16.94 -21.07
N GLN A 177 -10.08 16.60 -19.98
CA GLN A 177 -11.46 17.00 -19.72
C GLN A 177 -11.59 18.41 -19.11
N GLY A 178 -10.48 19.13 -18.89
CA GLY A 178 -10.48 20.46 -18.29
C GLY A 178 -10.77 20.50 -16.79
N THR A 179 -10.91 19.34 -16.13
CA THR A 179 -11.26 19.26 -14.70
C THR A 179 -10.07 19.41 -13.75
N LEU A 180 -8.84 19.34 -14.29
CA LEU A 180 -7.59 19.55 -13.55
C LEU A 180 -6.66 20.42 -14.39
N GLN A 181 -6.00 21.38 -13.76
CA GLN A 181 -4.94 22.17 -14.40
C GLN A 181 -3.57 21.55 -14.09
N ILE A 182 -2.74 21.37 -15.13
CA ILE A 182 -1.35 20.85 -15.02
C ILE A 182 -0.37 21.93 -14.52
N VAL A 183 -0.72 23.19 -14.72
CA VAL A 183 0.01 24.40 -14.29
C VAL A 183 -0.82 25.14 -13.27
#